data_AF-A0A328EIQ7-F1
#
_entry.id   AF-A0A328EIQ7-F1
#
_cell.length_a   1.000
_cell.length_b   1.000
_cell.length_c   1.000
_cell.angle_alpha   90.00
_cell.angle_beta   90.00
_cell.angle_gamma   90.00
#
_symmetry.space_group_name_H-M   'P 1'
#
loop_
_entity.id
_entity.type
_entity.pdbx_description
1 polymer ?
#
loop_
_entity_poly.entity_id
_entity_poly.type
_entity_poly.pdbx_seq_one_letter_code
_entity_poly.pdbx_strand_id
1 'polypeptide(L)'
;MAGFSALIATLGALTYQYGFGLNVCEFCWWQRIFMFPLEIIVAISLIFGIKGNHRVIGTLATIGAGFSVYHYTMHVQKWILKAQEILPASCSADPESSCVQTTGVMVFDFLTIPFMALIVFIFVIWMSFLAGCALKNEAK
;
A
#
# COMPACT_ATOMS: atom_id res chain seq x y z
N MET A 1 -7.74 14.69 -6.78
CA MET A 1 -6.30 14.39 -6.57
C MET A 1 -6.08 12.95 -6.09
N ALA A 2 -6.73 12.47 -5.03
CA ALA A 2 -6.55 11.10 -4.51
C ALA A 2 -6.81 9.95 -5.53
N GLY A 3 -7.78 10.10 -6.44
CA GLY A 3 -8.06 9.08 -7.47
C GLY A 3 -6.97 8.95 -8.55
N PHE A 4 -6.26 10.04 -8.85
CA PHE A 4 -5.20 10.02 -9.89
C PHE A 4 -3.93 9.34 -9.37
N SER A 5 -3.57 9.59 -8.11
CA SER A 5 -2.45 8.90 -7.44
C SER A 5 -2.71 7.39 -7.28
N ALA A 6 -3.97 7.01 -7.03
CA ALA A 6 -4.40 5.61 -6.95
C ALA A 6 -4.24 4.88 -8.30
N LEU A 7 -4.72 5.47 -9.39
CA LEU A 7 -4.57 4.89 -10.73
C LEU A 7 -3.09 4.70 -11.11
N ILE A 8 -2.23 5.67 -10.83
CA ILE A 8 -0.79 5.56 -11.09
C ILE A 8 -0.16 4.45 -10.24
N ALA A 9 -0.55 4.32 -8.97
CA ALA A 9 -0.03 3.28 -8.09
C ALA A 9 -0.46 1.88 -8.53
N THR A 10 -1.72 1.70 -8.94
CA THR A 10 -2.25 0.44 -9.46
C THR A 10 -1.63 0.06 -10.81
N LEU A 11 -1.48 1.02 -11.73
CA LEU A 11 -0.79 0.80 -13.00
C LEU A 11 0.68 0.44 -12.77
N GLY A 12 1.37 1.14 -11.87
CA GLY A 12 2.74 0.83 -11.48
C GLY A 12 2.89 -0.58 -10.90
N ALA A 13 1.98 -0.98 -10.01
CA ALA A 13 1.96 -2.32 -9.42
C ALA A 13 1.74 -3.42 -10.47
N LEU A 14 0.96 -3.12 -11.53
CA LEU A 14 0.67 -4.06 -12.61
C LEU A 14 1.83 -4.17 -13.61
N THR A 15 2.52 -3.06 -13.94
CA THR A 15 3.75 -3.09 -14.75
C THR A 15 4.90 -3.79 -14.05
N TYR A 16 5.03 -3.69 -12.72
CA TYR A 16 6.02 -4.48 -11.99
C TYR A 16 5.77 -5.99 -12.04
N GLN A 17 4.50 -6.41 -12.04
CA GLN A 17 4.15 -7.82 -12.10
C GLN A 17 4.22 -8.41 -13.52
N TYR A 18 3.60 -7.75 -14.50
CA TYR A 18 3.53 -8.28 -15.88
C TYR A 18 4.66 -7.80 -16.79
N GLY A 19 5.23 -6.62 -16.52
CA GLY A 19 6.32 -6.04 -17.32
C GLY A 19 7.70 -6.51 -16.87
N PHE A 20 7.95 -6.55 -15.55
CA PHE A 20 9.24 -6.94 -14.98
C PHE A 20 9.30 -8.39 -14.47
N GLY A 21 8.18 -9.14 -14.54
CA GLY A 21 8.14 -10.55 -14.14
C GLY A 21 8.40 -10.78 -12.66
N LEU A 22 8.21 -9.76 -11.81
CA LEU A 22 8.41 -9.89 -10.37
C LEU A 22 7.23 -10.66 -9.76
N ASN A 23 7.50 -11.88 -9.29
CA ASN A 23 6.53 -12.64 -8.53
C ASN A 23 6.17 -11.89 -7.24
N VAL A 24 4.88 -11.61 -7.06
CA VAL A 24 4.38 -10.83 -5.92
C VAL A 24 4.31 -11.73 -4.70
N CYS A 25 4.90 -11.31 -3.60
CA CYS A 25 4.86 -12.05 -2.37
C CYS A 25 3.47 -12.02 -1.70
N GLU A 26 3.19 -12.96 -0.82
CA GLU A 26 1.91 -13.08 -0.11
C GLU A 26 1.55 -11.79 0.65
N PHE A 27 2.52 -11.13 1.30
CA PHE A 27 2.30 -9.86 2.01
C PHE A 27 1.95 -8.70 1.08
N CYS A 28 2.55 -8.62 -0.12
CA CYS A 28 2.14 -7.65 -1.14
C CYS A 28 0.72 -7.91 -1.65
N TRP A 29 0.30 -9.18 -1.71
CA TRP A 29 -1.07 -9.52 -2.07
C TRP A 29 -2.06 -9.04 -1.01
N TRP A 30 -1.74 -9.21 0.27
CA TRP A 30 -2.51 -8.64 1.37
C TRP A 30 -2.63 -7.11 1.29
N GLN A 31 -1.53 -6.40 0.98
CA GLN A 31 -1.58 -4.95 0.76
C GLN A 31 -2.53 -4.56 -0.38
N ARG A 32 -2.54 -5.32 -1.49
CA ARG A 32 -3.42 -5.08 -2.64
C ARG A 32 -4.89 -5.32 -2.31
N ILE A 33 -5.22 -6.33 -1.49
CA ILE A 33 -6.60 -6.57 -1.03
C ILE A 33 -7.17 -5.36 -0.29
N PHE A 34 -6.36 -4.64 0.47
CA PHE A 34 -6.82 -3.42 1.16
C PHE A 34 -6.78 -2.18 0.27
N MET A 35 -5.85 -2.13 -0.69
CA MET A 35 -5.68 -0.99 -1.57
C MET A 35 -6.77 -0.90 -2.64
N PHE A 36 -7.03 -1.96 -3.42
CA PHE A 36 -7.95 -1.87 -4.58
C PHE A 36 -9.40 -1.50 -4.21
N PRO A 37 -10.02 -2.08 -3.16
CA PRO A 37 -11.37 -1.67 -2.76
C PRO A 37 -11.41 -0.21 -2.29
N LEU A 38 -10.34 0.25 -1.62
CA LEU A 38 -10.23 1.64 -1.18
C LEU A 38 -10.24 2.59 -2.38
N GLU A 39 -9.51 2.26 -3.45
CA GLU A 39 -9.48 3.08 -4.67
C GLU A 39 -10.85 3.20 -5.32
N ILE A 40 -11.59 2.08 -5.40
CA ILE A 40 -12.95 2.06 -5.94
C ILE A 40 -13.87 2.95 -5.09
N ILE A 41 -13.80 2.85 -3.76
CA ILE A 41 -14.62 3.66 -2.86
C ILE A 41 -14.29 5.16 -3.02
N VAL A 42 -13.01 5.51 -3.11
CA VAL A 42 -12.58 6.90 -3.33
C VAL A 42 -13.06 7.41 -4.69
N ALA A 43 -12.92 6.61 -5.76
CA ALA A 43 -13.35 6.98 -7.10
C ALA A 43 -14.87 7.21 -7.18
N ILE A 44 -15.67 6.29 -6.64
CA ILE A 44 -17.13 6.41 -6.59
C ILE A 44 -17.53 7.63 -5.75
N SER A 45 -16.90 7.84 -4.60
CA SER A 45 -17.20 8.99 -3.74
C SER A 45 -16.92 10.32 -4.44
N LEU A 46 -15.89 10.37 -5.29
CA LEU A 46 -15.57 11.55 -6.11
C LEU A 46 -16.54 11.77 -7.26
N ILE A 47 -16.91 10.71 -7.99
CA ILE A 47 -17.82 10.79 -9.16
C ILE A 47 -19.24 11.19 -8.73
N PHE A 48 -19.74 10.57 -7.65
CA PHE A 48 -21.11 10.77 -7.18
C PHE A 48 -21.22 11.86 -6.10
N GLY A 49 -20.11 12.50 -5.71
CA GLY A 49 -20.09 13.55 -4.70
C GLY A 49 -20.58 13.11 -3.31
N ILE A 50 -20.41 11.83 -2.97
CA ILE A 50 -20.93 11.25 -1.72
C ILE A 50 -20.10 11.76 -0.54
N LYS A 51 -20.69 12.67 0.24
CA LYS A 51 -20.10 13.24 1.46
C LYS A 51 -20.42 12.31 2.64
N GLY A 52 -19.42 11.59 3.15
CA GLY A 52 -19.60 10.74 4.35
C GLY A 52 -18.67 9.54 4.44
N ASN A 53 -18.13 9.08 3.32
CA ASN A 53 -17.29 7.87 3.26
C ASN A 53 -15.88 8.03 3.84
N HIS A 54 -15.50 9.24 4.26
CA HIS A 54 -14.16 9.56 4.79
C HIS A 54 -13.74 8.67 5.96
N ARG A 55 -14.67 8.25 6.84
CA ARG A 55 -14.36 7.36 7.97
C ARG A 55 -14.01 5.95 7.50
N VAL A 56 -14.78 5.39 6.56
CA VAL A 56 -14.55 4.05 6.01
C VAL A 56 -13.23 4.02 5.24
N ILE A 57 -12.97 5.04 4.41
CA ILE A 57 -11.71 5.19 3.67
C ILE A 57 -10.53 5.28 4.63
N GLY A 58 -10.64 6.11 5.69
CA GLY A 58 -9.58 6.26 6.69
C GLY A 58 -9.28 4.97 7.46
N THR A 59 -10.32 4.20 7.86
CA THR A 59 -10.14 2.93 8.56
C THR A 59 -9.46 1.88 7.69
N LEU A 60 -9.91 1.69 6.44
CA LEU A 60 -9.27 0.75 5.52
C LEU A 60 -7.81 1.15 5.23
N ALA A 61 -7.55 2.45 5.02
CA ALA A 61 -6.20 2.94 4.77
C ALA A 61 -5.26 2.69 5.95
N THR A 62 -5.76 2.82 7.18
CA THR A 62 -4.98 2.55 8.41
C THR A 62 -4.58 1.08 8.51
N ILE A 63 -5.49 0.17 8.17
CA ILE A 63 -5.21 -1.27 8.16
C ILE A 63 -4.15 -1.59 7.10
N GLY A 64 -4.31 -1.08 5.88
CA GLY A 64 -3.33 -1.23 4.80
C GLY A 64 -1.95 -0.66 5.16
N ALA A 65 -1.91 0.51 5.81
CA ALA A 65 -0.68 1.10 6.32
C ALA A 65 0.04 0.19 7.33
N GLY A 66 -0.71 -0.48 8.22
CA GLY A 66 -0.14 -1.44 9.17
C GLY A 66 0.59 -2.60 8.48
N PHE A 67 -0.02 -3.18 7.44
CA PHE A 67 0.63 -4.21 6.62
C PHE A 67 1.85 -3.68 5.86
N SER A 68 1.82 -2.43 5.39
CA SER A 68 2.97 -1.79 4.73
C SER A 68 4.13 -1.52 5.68
N VAL A 69 3.86 -1.07 6.91
CA VAL A 69 4.90 -0.89 7.93
C VAL A 69 5.55 -2.23 8.27
N TYR A 70 4.75 -3.26 8.53
CA TYR A 70 5.26 -4.59 8.85
C TYR A 70 6.16 -5.13 7.72
N HIS A 71 5.69 -5.07 6.49
CA HIS A 71 6.46 -5.54 5.34
C HIS A 71 7.73 -4.71 5.10
N TYR A 72 7.67 -3.38 5.29
CA TYR A 72 8.86 -2.52 5.23
C TYR A 72 9.90 -2.88 6.30
N THR A 73 9.48 -3.20 7.53
CA THR A 73 10.42 -3.60 8.59
C THR A 73 11.15 -4.90 8.27
N MET A 74 10.50 -5.85 7.59
CA MET A 74 11.17 -7.07 7.11
C MET A 74 12.25 -6.77 6.07
N HIS A 75 11.96 -5.86 5.13
CA HIS A 75 12.96 -5.40 4.16
C HIS A 75 14.14 -4.70 4.86
N VAL A 76 13.88 -3.81 5.82
CA VAL A 76 14.92 -3.13 6.60
C VAL A 76 15.80 -4.15 7.35
N GLN A 77 15.21 -5.16 7.98
CA GLN A 77 15.97 -6.18 8.71
C GLN A 77 16.91 -6.98 7.81
N LYS A 78 16.47 -7.36 6.60
CA LYS A 78 17.32 -8.11 5.67
C LYS A 78 18.36 -7.24 4.95
N TRP A 79 17.95 -6.09 4.42
CA TRP A 79 18.81 -5.27 3.55
C TRP A 79 19.73 -4.31 4.33
N ILE A 80 19.26 -3.75 5.45
CA ILE A 80 20.02 -2.77 6.24
C ILE A 80 20.76 -3.45 7.39
N LEU A 81 20.08 -4.31 8.15
CA LEU A 81 20.67 -4.96 9.33
C LEU A 81 21.41 -6.26 9.01
N LYS A 82 21.28 -6.80 7.78
CA LYS A 82 21.83 -8.10 7.35
C LYS A 82 21.56 -9.22 8.37
N ALA A 83 20.47 -9.10 9.12
CA ALA A 83 20.12 -10.03 10.17
C ALA A 83 19.55 -11.31 9.55
N GLN A 84 19.88 -12.46 10.13
CA GLN A 84 19.33 -13.75 9.72
C GLN A 84 17.81 -13.75 9.96
N GLU A 85 17.07 -14.31 9.00
CA GLU A 85 15.60 -14.21 8.95
C GLU A 85 14.95 -14.68 10.26
N ILE A 86 14.22 -13.77 10.94
CA ILE A 86 13.56 -14.07 12.23
C ILE A 86 12.24 -14.84 11.99
N LEU A 87 11.68 -14.76 10.77
CA LEU A 87 10.52 -15.51 10.32
C LEU A 87 10.82 -16.19 8.98
N PRO A 88 10.34 -17.42 8.74
CA PRO A 88 10.43 -18.03 7.43
C PRO A 88 9.76 -17.10 6.40
N ALA A 89 10.53 -16.71 5.39
CA ALA A 89 9.99 -16.03 4.22
C ALA A 89 8.96 -16.97 3.58
N SER A 90 7.68 -16.68 3.82
CA SER A 90 6.49 -17.38 3.31
C SER A 90 6.31 -18.84 3.75
N CYS A 91 5.03 -19.23 3.91
CA CYS A 91 4.62 -20.64 4.05
C CYS A 91 4.48 -21.34 2.68
N SER A 92 4.79 -20.65 1.57
CA SER A 92 4.83 -21.23 0.23
C SER A 92 6.16 -21.95 -0.01
N ALA A 93 6.08 -23.12 -0.63
CA ALA A 93 7.23 -23.97 -0.95
C ALA A 93 8.12 -23.40 -2.09
N ASP A 94 7.74 -22.27 -2.67
CA ASP A 94 8.43 -21.65 -3.80
C ASP A 94 9.46 -20.60 -3.31
N PRO A 95 10.77 -20.80 -3.53
CA PRO A 95 11.78 -19.82 -3.12
C PRO A 95 11.62 -18.46 -3.82
N GLU A 96 10.93 -18.41 -4.97
CA GLU A 96 10.62 -17.19 -5.72
C GLU A 96 9.43 -16.38 -5.17
N SER A 97 8.64 -16.91 -4.23
CA SER A 97 7.58 -16.16 -3.53
C SER A 97 8.05 -15.52 -2.22
N SER A 98 9.33 -15.68 -1.89
CA SER A 98 9.95 -15.11 -0.70
C SER A 98 9.73 -13.59 -0.67
N CYS A 99 9.00 -13.15 0.36
CA CYS A 99 8.69 -11.74 0.62
C CYS A 99 9.93 -10.85 0.75
N VAL A 100 11.11 -11.46 0.84
CA VAL A 100 12.38 -10.78 1.05
C VAL A 100 13.42 -11.09 -0.03
N GLN A 101 13.15 -11.98 -1.00
CA GLN A 101 14.01 -12.18 -2.19
C GLN A 101 13.46 -11.50 -3.44
N THR A 102 12.14 -11.38 -3.60
CA THR A 102 11.54 -11.16 -4.93
C THR A 102 11.40 -9.70 -5.38
N THR A 103 12.20 -8.77 -4.87
CA THR A 103 12.16 -7.41 -5.43
C THR A 103 13.56 -6.85 -5.62
N GLY A 104 14.16 -7.16 -6.76
CA GLY A 104 15.33 -6.47 -7.32
C GLY A 104 15.01 -5.05 -7.81
N VAL A 105 14.14 -4.32 -7.11
CA VAL A 105 13.84 -2.91 -7.38
C VAL A 105 14.12 -2.13 -6.09
N MET A 106 15.41 -1.93 -5.83
CA MET A 106 15.87 -0.94 -4.85
C MET A 106 16.22 0.31 -5.63
N VAL A 107 15.36 1.33 -5.55
CA VAL A 107 15.72 2.66 -6.05
C VAL A 107 16.36 3.38 -4.86
N PHE A 108 17.58 3.88 -4.99
CA PHE A 108 18.33 4.53 -3.89
C PHE A 108 18.65 3.67 -2.65
N ASP A 109 18.68 2.32 -2.73
CA ASP A 109 19.00 1.40 -1.61
C ASP A 109 18.08 1.45 -0.36
N PHE A 110 17.10 2.37 -0.32
CA PHE A 110 16.11 2.50 0.77
C PHE A 110 14.66 2.51 0.28
N LEU A 111 14.43 2.85 -0.99
CA LEU A 111 13.08 2.95 -1.55
C LEU A 111 12.63 1.57 -2.05
N THR A 112 11.89 0.88 -1.20
CA THR A 112 11.29 -0.43 -1.50
C THR A 112 9.82 -0.27 -1.88
N ILE A 113 9.28 -1.27 -2.59
CA ILE A 113 7.85 -1.33 -2.95
C ILE A 113 6.90 -1.14 -1.74
N PRO A 114 7.09 -1.82 -0.58
CA PRO A 114 6.25 -1.58 0.59
C PRO A 114 6.34 -0.15 1.15
N PHE A 115 7.49 0.53 1.00
CA PHE A 115 7.65 1.92 1.41
C PHE A 115 6.83 2.87 0.51
N MET A 116 6.85 2.65 -0.81
CA MET A 116 6.00 3.41 -1.73
C MET A 116 4.52 3.24 -1.40
N ALA A 117 4.08 2.01 -1.10
CA ALA A 117 2.70 1.75 -0.67
C ALA A 117 2.35 2.47 0.64
N LEU A 118 3.29 2.51 1.60
CA LEU A 118 3.10 3.23 2.86
C LEU A 118 2.84 4.73 2.64
N ILE A 119 3.60 5.38 1.75
CA ILE A 119 3.41 6.79 1.40
C ILE A 119 1.98 7.02 0.85
N VAL A 120 1.50 6.13 -0.03
CA VAL A 120 0.15 6.22 -0.59
C VAL A 120 -0.91 6.09 0.51
N PHE A 121 -0.79 5.11 1.42
CA PHE A 121 -1.74 4.96 2.52
C PHE A 121 -1.74 6.17 3.46
N ILE A 122 -0.58 6.72 3.82
CA ILE A 122 -0.49 7.94 4.63
C ILE A 122 -1.17 9.11 3.92
N PHE A 123 -0.94 9.28 2.62
CA PHE A 123 -1.58 10.32 1.83
C PHE A 123 -3.11 10.18 1.82
N VAL A 124 -3.62 8.96 1.67
CA VAL A 124 -5.07 8.67 1.73
C VAL A 124 -5.66 8.97 3.11
N ILE A 125 -4.97 8.59 4.19
CA ILE A 125 -5.39 8.92 5.57
C ILE A 125 -5.47 10.43 5.76
N TRP A 126 -4.44 11.15 5.31
CA TRP A 126 -4.38 12.61 5.43
C TRP A 126 -5.53 13.30 4.68
N MET A 127 -5.79 12.88 3.44
CA MET A 127 -6.92 13.38 2.66
C MET A 127 -8.28 13.03 3.28
N SER A 128 -8.40 11.84 3.87
CA SER A 128 -9.63 11.42 4.57
C SER A 128 -9.88 12.27 5.82
N PHE A 129 -8.83 12.61 6.55
CA PHE A 129 -8.91 13.51 7.72
C PHE A 129 -9.35 14.92 7.31
N LEU A 130 -8.72 15.49 6.27
CA LEU A 130 -9.09 16.80 5.74
C LEU A 130 -10.56 16.85 5.28
N ALA A 131 -11.03 15.79 4.61
CA ALA A 131 -12.43 15.67 4.22
C ALA A 131 -13.38 15.64 5.43
N GLY A 132 -13.01 14.95 6.52
CA GLY A 132 -13.78 14.96 7.76
C GLY A 132 -13.84 16.34 8.42
N CYS A 133 -12.71 17.06 8.47
CA CYS A 133 -12.66 18.44 8.96
C CYS A 133 -13.53 19.40 8.14
N ALA A 134 -13.48 19.30 6.80
CA ALA A 134 -14.30 20.13 5.91
C ALA A 134 -15.80 19.89 6.15
N LEU A 135 -16.25 18.63 6.25
CA LEU A 135 -17.66 18.32 6.50
C LEU A 135 -18.15 18.82 7.87
N LYS A 136 -17.28 18.84 8.89
CA LYS A 136 -17.62 19.38 10.21
C LYS A 136 -17.79 20.90 10.20
N ASN A 137 -17.03 21.61 9.35
CA ASN A 137 -17.12 23.06 9.22
C ASN A 137 -18.39 23.49 8.46
N GLU A 138 -18.82 22.72 7.46
CA GLU A 138 -20.08 22.99 6.71
C GLU A 138 -21.35 22.74 7.54
N ALA A 139 -21.25 21.91 8.60
CA ALA A 139 -22.36 21.57 9.46
C ALA A 139 -22.59 22.57 10.62
N LYS A 140 -21.77 23.62 10.71
CA LYS A 140 -21.77 24.61 11.79
C LYS A 140 -22.16 25.98 11.25
#